data_AF-A0A4R4EEF0-F1
#
_entry.id   AF-A0A4R4EEF0-F1
#
_cell.length_a   1.000
_cell.length_b   1.000
_cell.length_c   1.000
_cell.angle_alpha   90.00
_cell.angle_beta   90.00
_cell.angle_gamma   90.00
#
_symmetry.space_group_name_H-M   'P 1'
#
loop_
_entity.id
_entity.type
_entity.pdbx_description
1 polymer ?
#
loop_
_entity_poly.entity_id
_entity_poly.type
_entity_poly.pdbx_seq_one_letter_code
_entity_poly.pdbx_strand_id
1 'polypeptide(L)'
;MTAMVDRSPIKGKTIVTADRGYESYNNFAHIERKGWNYVIRVKDLDSNGILSGLRLPSIGDFDIDVHLILTKKQAKEVKAHPEVYKFVPPTSTFDFLDLHESLFYPISFRAVRFVLPNGAYETVITNLSAADFPP
;
A
#
# COMPACT_ATOMS: atom_id res chain seq x y z
N MET A 1 5.12 -1.71 -13.21
CA MET A 1 4.11 -0.64 -13.13
C MET A 1 4.75 0.74 -12.95
N THR A 2 5.71 0.92 -12.04
CA THR A 2 6.45 2.18 -11.84
C THR A 2 6.87 2.89 -13.14
N ALA A 3 7.56 2.20 -14.05
CA ALA A 3 7.97 2.80 -15.33
C ALA A 3 6.80 3.31 -16.21
N MET A 4 5.62 2.67 -16.14
CA MET A 4 4.43 3.13 -16.87
C MET A 4 3.87 4.41 -16.26
N VAL A 5 3.86 4.48 -14.92
CA VAL A 5 3.45 5.67 -14.17
C VAL A 5 4.41 6.80 -14.50
N ASP A 6 5.71 6.62 -14.29
CA ASP A 6 6.69 7.70 -14.45
C ASP A 6 6.74 8.27 -15.87
N ARG A 7 6.63 7.41 -16.89
CA ARG A 7 6.75 7.81 -18.30
C ARG A 7 5.45 8.29 -18.94
N SER A 8 4.30 8.08 -18.28
CA SER A 8 3.02 8.42 -18.91
C SER A 8 2.87 9.95 -19.10
N PRO A 9 2.41 10.41 -20.27
CA PRO A 9 2.24 11.84 -20.54
C PRO A 9 0.95 12.44 -19.95
N ILE A 10 0.07 11.62 -19.36
CA ILE A 10 -1.24 12.07 -18.84
C ILE A 10 -1.05 13.15 -17.77
N LYS A 11 -1.75 14.28 -17.92
CA LYS A 11 -1.69 15.46 -17.02
C LYS A 11 -2.97 15.67 -16.19
N GLY A 12 -4.05 14.95 -16.50
CA GLY A 12 -5.33 15.08 -15.80
C GLY A 12 -5.39 14.27 -14.49
N LYS A 13 -6.49 14.45 -13.76
CA LYS A 13 -6.85 13.59 -12.63
C LYS A 13 -6.91 12.14 -13.11
N THR A 14 -6.14 11.27 -12.46
CA THR A 14 -5.94 9.89 -12.91
C THR A 14 -6.12 8.95 -11.74
N ILE A 15 -6.86 7.85 -11.94
CA ILE A 15 -6.98 6.73 -11.01
C ILE A 15 -6.39 5.50 -11.70
N VAL A 16 -5.36 4.91 -11.11
CA VAL A 16 -4.75 3.67 -11.58
C VAL A 16 -5.46 2.48 -10.95
N THR A 17 -6.03 1.61 -11.77
CA THR A 17 -6.62 0.34 -11.29
C THR A 17 -5.72 -0.84 -11.64
N ALA A 18 -5.48 -1.75 -10.70
CA ALA A 18 -4.71 -2.97 -10.97
C ALA A 18 -5.06 -4.15 -10.06
N ASP A 19 -4.72 -5.37 -10.49
CA ASP A 19 -4.94 -6.61 -9.74
C ASP A 19 -3.78 -6.91 -8.76
N ARG A 20 -3.95 -7.96 -7.94
CA ARG A 20 -3.07 -8.42 -6.85
C ARG A 20 -1.62 -8.69 -7.24
N GLY A 21 -1.33 -8.83 -8.53
CA GLY A 21 0.04 -8.95 -9.06
C GLY A 21 0.84 -7.65 -8.98
N TYR A 22 0.18 -6.51 -8.72
CA TYR A 22 0.80 -5.18 -8.64
C TYR A 22 0.83 -4.60 -7.22
N GLU A 23 0.47 -5.40 -6.22
CA GLU A 23 0.54 -5.04 -4.81
C GLU A 23 2.00 -4.79 -4.39
N SER A 24 2.37 -3.51 -4.24
CA SER A 24 3.73 -3.10 -3.84
C SER A 24 3.73 -1.67 -3.34
N TYR A 25 4.39 -1.44 -2.21
CA TYR A 25 4.63 -0.09 -1.69
C TYR A 25 5.37 0.81 -2.68
N ASN A 26 6.25 0.24 -3.51
CA ASN A 26 6.96 1.04 -4.52
C ASN A 26 5.98 1.57 -5.56
N ASN A 27 5.02 0.75 -6.00
CA ASN A 27 3.99 1.20 -6.94
C ASN A 27 3.15 2.33 -6.34
N PHE A 28 2.71 2.18 -5.08
CA PHE A 28 1.92 3.21 -4.38
C PHE A 28 2.68 4.54 -4.33
N ALA A 29 3.93 4.50 -3.87
CA ALA A 29 4.78 5.67 -3.74
C ALA A 29 5.06 6.37 -5.08
N HIS A 30 5.26 5.63 -6.17
CA HIS A 30 5.41 6.21 -7.51
C HIS A 30 4.13 6.89 -8.01
N ILE A 31 2.98 6.26 -7.78
CA ILE A 31 1.67 6.81 -8.18
C ILE A 31 1.38 8.10 -7.38
N GLU A 32 1.60 8.06 -6.07
CA GLU A 32 1.39 9.21 -5.17
C GLU A 32 2.33 10.38 -5.50
N ARG A 33 3.62 10.13 -5.73
CA ARG A 33 4.58 11.17 -6.13
C ARG A 33 4.25 11.80 -7.48
N LYS A 34 3.59 11.07 -8.37
CA LYS A 34 3.07 11.62 -9.62
C LYS A 34 1.82 12.50 -9.42
N GLY A 35 1.22 12.49 -8.23
CA GLY A 35 -0.03 13.16 -7.92
C GLY A 35 -1.25 12.42 -8.47
N TRP A 36 -1.12 11.11 -8.67
CA TRP A 36 -2.20 10.25 -9.15
C TRP A 36 -2.84 9.48 -8.00
N ASN A 37 -4.06 9.01 -8.25
CA ASN A 37 -4.76 8.13 -7.35
C ASN A 37 -4.69 6.67 -7.82
N TYR A 38 -5.03 5.73 -6.95
CA TYR A 38 -5.08 4.32 -7.28
C TYR A 38 -6.15 3.54 -6.54
N VAL A 39 -6.58 2.44 -7.14
CA VAL A 39 -7.36 1.36 -6.51
C VAL A 39 -6.71 0.06 -6.94
N ILE A 40 -5.94 -0.56 -6.04
CA ILE A 40 -5.20 -1.77 -6.34
C ILE A 40 -5.80 -2.90 -5.54
N ARG A 41 -6.36 -3.89 -6.22
CA ARG A 41 -6.78 -5.14 -5.58
C ARG A 41 -5.56 -5.83 -5.00
N VAL A 42 -5.69 -6.32 -3.78
CA VAL A 42 -4.62 -6.98 -3.04
C VAL A 42 -5.04 -8.37 -2.64
N LYS A 43 -4.08 -9.19 -2.20
CA LYS A 43 -4.44 -10.48 -1.60
C LYS A 43 -5.13 -10.24 -0.25
N ASP A 44 -6.16 -11.02 0.05
CA ASP A 44 -6.89 -10.91 1.32
C ASP A 44 -6.07 -11.43 2.52
N LEU A 45 -6.61 -11.28 3.74
CA LEU A 45 -5.95 -11.51 5.04
C LEU A 45 -5.21 -12.86 5.16
N ASP A 46 -5.74 -13.94 4.57
CA ASP A 46 -5.18 -15.30 4.66
C ASP A 46 -3.97 -15.56 3.74
N SER A 47 -3.44 -14.51 3.10
CA SER A 47 -2.34 -14.61 2.13
C SER A 47 -1.08 -13.86 2.55
N ASN A 48 0.04 -14.18 1.92
CA ASN A 48 1.35 -13.55 2.17
C ASN A 48 1.49 -12.19 1.45
N GLY A 49 0.46 -11.34 1.50
CA GLY A 49 0.42 -9.99 0.90
C GLY A 49 0.85 -8.87 1.86
N ILE A 50 0.67 -7.61 1.45
CA ILE A 50 0.86 -6.42 2.28
C ILE A 50 0.02 -6.53 3.54
N LEU A 51 -1.24 -6.96 3.42
CA LEU A 51 -2.19 -7.05 4.54
C LEU A 51 -1.70 -7.93 5.69
N SER A 52 -0.99 -9.02 5.42
CA SER A 52 -0.45 -9.91 6.46
C SER A 52 0.55 -9.23 7.40
N GLY A 53 1.10 -8.10 6.97
CA GLY A 53 2.02 -7.29 7.74
C GLY A 53 1.38 -6.13 8.48
N LEU A 54 0.05 -6.01 8.47
CA LEU A 54 -0.69 -4.88 9.03
C LEU A 54 -1.52 -5.35 10.23
N ARG A 55 -1.81 -4.42 11.16
CA ARG A 55 -2.77 -4.65 12.24
C ARG A 55 -4.18 -4.29 11.75
N LEU A 56 -4.86 -5.27 11.15
CA LEU A 56 -6.21 -5.12 10.59
C LEU A 56 -7.23 -5.97 11.38
N PRO A 57 -8.53 -5.66 11.31
CA PRO A 57 -9.57 -6.58 11.77
C PRO A 57 -9.43 -7.95 11.10
N SER A 58 -9.55 -9.03 11.87
CA SER A 58 -9.40 -10.41 11.37
C SER A 58 -10.67 -10.96 10.73
N ILE A 59 -11.82 -10.31 10.91
CA ILE A 59 -13.14 -10.77 10.49
C ILE A 59 -13.94 -9.58 9.98
N GLY A 60 -14.79 -9.81 8.97
CA GLY A 60 -15.73 -8.82 8.45
C GLY A 60 -15.14 -7.86 7.42
N ASP A 61 -15.98 -6.98 6.93
CA ASP A 61 -15.60 -5.81 6.14
C ASP A 61 -14.90 -4.75 7.01
N PHE A 62 -14.10 -3.91 6.36
CA PHE A 62 -13.49 -2.75 7.00
C PHE A 62 -13.10 -1.69 5.96
N ASP A 63 -13.09 -0.43 6.38
CA ASP A 63 -12.49 0.68 5.65
C ASP A 63 -11.63 1.46 6.64
N ILE A 64 -10.30 1.32 6.54
CA ILE A 64 -9.38 1.91 7.50
C ILE A 64 -8.20 2.60 6.83
N ASP A 65 -7.82 3.74 7.38
CA ASP A 65 -6.56 4.41 7.06
C ASP A 65 -5.39 3.70 7.75
N VAL A 66 -4.35 3.45 6.98
CA VAL A 66 -3.12 2.80 7.41
C VAL A 66 -1.97 3.79 7.22
N HIS A 67 -1.23 4.03 8.30
CA HIS A 67 -0.05 4.89 8.31
C HIS A 67 1.16 4.10 8.78
N LEU A 68 2.21 4.05 7.97
CA LEU A 68 3.43 3.31 8.26
C LEU A 68 4.67 4.12 7.90
N ILE A 69 5.80 3.72 8.47
CA ILE A 69 7.12 4.17 8.08
C ILE A 69 7.88 2.98 7.52
N LEU A 70 8.14 3.00 6.21
CA LEU A 70 8.96 2.00 5.55
C LEU A 70 10.44 2.24 5.90
N THR A 71 11.19 1.18 6.15
CA THR A 71 12.63 1.28 6.41
C THR A 71 13.38 0.01 6.02
N LYS A 72 14.64 0.16 5.64
CA LYS A 72 15.60 -0.95 5.46
C LYS A 72 16.35 -1.28 6.77
N LYS A 73 16.13 -0.52 7.85
CA LYS A 73 16.77 -0.77 9.15
C LYS A 73 16.13 -1.95 9.89
N GLN A 74 16.97 -2.68 10.62
CA GLN A 74 16.57 -3.81 11.48
C GLN A 74 16.98 -3.63 12.95
N ALA A 75 17.12 -2.38 13.39
CA ALA A 75 17.45 -2.06 14.78
C ALA A 75 16.37 -2.60 15.74
N LYS A 76 16.76 -2.87 17.00
CA LYS A 76 15.86 -3.41 18.03
C LYS A 76 14.61 -2.53 18.22
N GLU A 77 14.79 -1.21 18.21
CA GLU A 77 13.70 -0.23 18.34
C GLU A 77 12.69 -0.34 17.19
N VAL A 78 13.15 -0.40 15.93
CA VAL A 78 12.29 -0.57 14.75
C VAL A 78 11.47 -1.87 14.85
N LYS A 79 12.12 -2.96 15.30
CA LYS A 79 11.45 -4.27 15.47
C LYS A 79 10.47 -4.29 16.64
N ALA A 80 10.64 -3.44 17.64
CA ALA A 80 9.74 -3.34 18.79
C ALA A 80 8.42 -2.63 18.45
N HIS A 81 8.38 -1.88 17.35
CA HIS A 81 7.23 -1.07 16.93
C HIS A 81 6.69 -1.47 15.54
N PRO A 82 6.23 -2.72 15.35
CA PRO A 82 5.72 -3.19 14.06
C PRO A 82 4.40 -2.50 13.64
N GLU A 83 3.71 -1.82 14.56
CA GLU A 83 2.57 -0.95 14.25
C GLU A 83 2.96 0.36 13.56
N VAL A 84 4.20 0.80 13.72
CA VAL A 84 4.71 2.05 13.13
C VAL A 84 5.60 1.73 11.93
N TYR A 85 6.51 0.77 12.08
CA TYR A 85 7.54 0.51 11.08
C TYR A 85 7.27 -0.75 10.27
N LYS A 86 7.50 -0.64 8.96
CA LYS A 86 7.51 -1.77 8.06
C LYS A 86 8.88 -1.96 7.44
N PHE A 87 9.47 -3.12 7.70
CA PHE A 87 10.74 -3.49 7.09
C PHE A 87 10.56 -3.79 5.60
N VAL A 88 11.39 -3.18 4.75
CA VAL A 88 11.51 -3.46 3.33
C VAL A 88 12.73 -4.36 3.11
N PRO A 89 12.56 -5.64 2.74
CA PRO A 89 13.68 -6.54 2.55
C PRO A 89 14.52 -6.13 1.33
N PRO A 90 15.83 -6.47 1.30
CA PRO A 90 16.70 -6.16 0.16
C PRO A 90 16.25 -6.77 -1.16
N THR A 91 15.46 -7.85 -1.10
CA THR A 91 14.86 -8.52 -2.26
C THR A 91 13.66 -7.78 -2.85
N SER A 92 13.09 -6.82 -2.11
CA SER A 92 11.99 -5.98 -2.58
C SER A 92 12.52 -4.65 -3.10
N THR A 93 12.11 -4.27 -4.30
CA THR A 93 12.40 -2.95 -4.86
C THR A 93 11.64 -1.87 -4.09
N PHE A 94 12.35 -0.83 -3.67
CA PHE A 94 11.77 0.42 -3.20
C PHE A 94 12.74 1.57 -3.49
N ASP A 95 12.35 2.45 -4.41
CA ASP A 95 13.26 3.40 -5.07
C ASP A 95 13.50 4.67 -4.23
N PHE A 96 12.77 4.81 -3.12
CA PHE A 96 12.81 5.99 -2.26
C PHE A 96 13.38 5.71 -0.87
N LEU A 97 14.13 4.62 -0.71
CA LEU A 97 14.89 4.30 0.49
C LEU A 97 16.32 3.89 0.11
N ASP A 98 17.28 4.36 0.88
CA ASP A 98 18.67 3.90 0.84
C ASP A 98 19.23 3.82 2.27
N LEU A 99 20.33 3.08 2.45
CA LEU A 99 20.88 2.80 3.80
C LEU A 99 21.73 3.94 4.38
N HIS A 100 21.91 5.05 3.67
CA HIS A 100 22.85 6.11 4.02
C HIS A 100 22.14 7.46 4.23
N GLU A 101 21.25 7.83 3.33
CA GLU A 101 20.59 9.14 3.25
C GLU A 101 19.08 9.01 3.51
N SER A 102 18.39 8.10 2.83
CA SER A 102 16.93 7.95 2.89
C SER A 102 16.52 6.74 3.73
N LEU A 103 16.70 6.83 5.05
CA LEU A 103 16.53 5.70 5.97
C LEU A 103 15.08 5.33 6.29
N PHE A 104 14.16 6.29 6.13
CA PHE A 104 12.75 6.17 6.52
C PHE A 104 11.87 6.82 5.47
N TYR A 105 10.77 6.17 5.13
CA TYR A 105 9.80 6.68 4.18
C TYR A 105 8.38 6.54 4.73
N PRO A 106 7.70 7.63 5.11
CA PRO A 106 6.31 7.57 5.53
C PRO A 106 5.42 7.24 4.33
N ILE A 107 4.51 6.29 4.52
CA ILE A 107 3.50 5.90 3.52
C ILE A 107 2.13 5.85 4.19
N SER A 108 1.09 6.23 3.44
CA SER A 108 -0.28 6.26 3.94
C SER A 108 -1.24 5.81 2.85
N PHE A 109 -2.14 4.91 3.19
CA PHE A 109 -3.13 4.38 2.27
C PHE A 109 -4.34 3.87 3.03
N ARG A 110 -5.45 3.73 2.32
CA ARG A 110 -6.71 3.18 2.83
C ARG A 110 -6.81 1.72 2.42
N ALA A 111 -7.10 0.84 3.37
CA ALA A 111 -7.38 -0.56 3.13
C ALA A 111 -8.89 -0.80 3.26
N VAL A 112 -9.52 -1.22 2.16
CA VAL A 112 -10.97 -1.43 2.08
C VAL A 112 -11.24 -2.89 1.75
N ARG A 113 -11.86 -3.60 2.68
CA ARG A 113 -12.29 -5.00 2.54
C ARG A 113 -13.80 -5.05 2.55
N PHE A 114 -14.39 -5.72 1.57
CA PHE A 114 -15.83 -5.80 1.39
C PHE A 114 -16.26 -7.19 0.88
N VAL A 115 -17.54 -7.52 1.06
CA VAL A 115 -18.12 -8.80 0.66
C VAL A 115 -18.72 -8.68 -0.74
N LEU A 116 -18.37 -9.62 -1.61
CA LEU A 116 -18.97 -9.77 -2.93
C LEU A 116 -20.33 -10.49 -2.87
N PRO A 117 -21.20 -10.37 -3.89
CA PRO A 117 -22.48 -11.07 -3.93
C PRO A 117 -22.42 -12.59 -3.78
N ASN A 118 -21.25 -13.21 -4.08
CA ASN A 118 -21.02 -14.64 -3.91
C ASN A 118 -20.54 -15.03 -2.49
N GLY A 119 -20.47 -14.07 -1.56
CA GLY A 119 -20.01 -14.27 -0.19
C GLY A 119 -18.49 -14.29 -0.02
N ALA A 120 -17.71 -14.15 -1.10
CA ALA A 120 -16.26 -14.01 -1.01
C ALA A 120 -15.87 -12.60 -0.59
N TYR A 121 -14.73 -12.48 0.12
CA TYR A 121 -14.14 -11.18 0.43
C TYR A 121 -13.22 -10.71 -0.70
N GLU A 122 -13.25 -9.41 -0.95
CA GLU A 122 -12.25 -8.72 -1.75
C GLU A 122 -11.67 -7.56 -0.95
N THR A 123 -10.38 -7.29 -1.19
CA THR A 123 -9.68 -6.20 -0.54
C THR A 123 -8.94 -5.36 -1.56
N VAL A 124 -9.06 -4.05 -1.42
CA VAL A 124 -8.34 -3.05 -2.23
C VAL A 124 -7.53 -2.13 -1.33
N ILE A 125 -6.39 -1.69 -1.82
CA ILE A 125 -5.63 -0.57 -1.26
C ILE A 125 -5.81 0.63 -2.18
N THR A 126 -6.11 1.79 -1.60
CA THR A 126 -6.38 3.03 -2.33
C THR A 126 -5.89 4.27 -1.56
N ASN A 127 -5.57 5.35 -2.27
CA ASN A 127 -5.38 6.68 -1.69
C ASN A 127 -6.57 7.62 -1.96
N LEU A 128 -7.71 7.09 -2.40
CA LEU A 128 -8.93 7.87 -2.61
C LEU A 128 -9.52 8.31 -1.27
N SER A 129 -10.09 9.52 -1.25
CA SER A 129 -10.82 10.08 -0.11
C SER A 129 -12.04 9.22 0.24
N ALA A 130 -12.22 8.88 1.52
CA ALA A 130 -13.41 8.17 1.99
C ALA A 130 -14.69 9.00 1.86
N ALA A 131 -14.57 10.34 1.91
CA ALA A 131 -15.72 11.23 1.78
C ALA A 131 -16.26 11.23 0.33
N ASP A 132 -15.36 11.18 -0.65
CA ASP A 132 -15.72 11.19 -2.07
C ASP A 132 -15.96 9.78 -2.63
N PHE A 133 -15.32 8.77 -2.03
CA PHE A 133 -15.37 7.36 -2.43
C PHE A 133 -15.63 6.48 -1.20
N PRO A 134 -16.87 6.40 -0.70
CA PRO A 134 -17.24 5.50 0.38
C PRO A 134 -17.22 4.02 -0.09
N PRO A 135 -17.17 3.05 0.85
CA PRO A 135 -17.26 1.61 0.56
C PRO A 135 -18.50 1.18 -0.22
#